data_AF-A0A4W2CG13-F1
#
_entry.id   AF-A0A4W2CG13-F1
#
_cell.length_a   1.000
_cell.length_b   1.000
_cell.length_c   1.000
_cell.angle_alpha   90.00
_cell.angle_beta   90.00
_cell.angle_gamma   90.00
#
_symmetry.space_group_name_H-M   'P 1'
#
loop_
_entity.id
_entity.type
_entity.pdbx_description
1 polymer ?
#
loop_
_entity_poly.entity_id
_entity_poly.type
_entity_poly.pdbx_seq_one_letter_code
_entity_poly.pdbx_strand_id
1 'polypeptide(L)' 'MIRKQAYVHKSVMEKLKGIADDIEIPKEDDAFWPPPNQVQQQKLEIIIGDEHISFAKSKIGSLISVNQSKDPESL' A
#
# COMPACT_ATOMS: atom_id res chain seq x y z
N MET A 1 -7.03 -22.57 -8.41
CA MET A 1 -6.17 -21.44 -8.83
C MET A 1 -7.01 -20.51 -9.71
N ILE A 2 -7.13 -19.24 -9.34
CA ILE A 2 -7.89 -18.24 -10.11
C ILE A 2 -6.91 -17.23 -10.70
N ARG A 3 -6.91 -17.06 -12.02
CA ARG A 3 -6.09 -16.09 -12.76
C ARG A 3 -6.96 -15.39 -13.80
N LYS A 4 -7.00 -14.06 -13.77
CA LYS A 4 -7.80 -13.21 -14.67
C LYS A 4 -6.94 -12.03 -15.12
N GLN A 5 -7.12 -11.62 -16.37
CA GLN A 5 -6.44 -10.46 -16.96
C GLN A 5 -7.45 -9.73 -17.83
N ALA A 6 -7.42 -8.40 -17.80
CA ALA A 6 -8.29 -7.54 -18.57
C ALA A 6 -7.57 -6.23 -18.87
N TYR A 7 -7.95 -5.59 -19.97
CA TYR A 7 -7.57 -4.21 -20.25
C TYR A 7 -8.58 -3.27 -19.60
N VAL A 8 -8.09 -2.18 -19.02
CA VAL A 8 -8.93 -1.15 -18.39
C VAL A 8 -8.89 0.12 -19.21
N HIS A 9 -9.98 0.89 -19.14
CA HIS A 9 -10.02 2.21 -19.77
C HIS A 9 -9.07 3.18 -19.07
N LYS A 10 -8.58 4.19 -19.80
CA LYS A 10 -7.67 5.22 -19.27
C LYS A 10 -8.22 5.90 -18.01
N SER A 11 -9.53 6.16 -17.95
CA SER A 11 -10.18 6.78 -16.77
C SER A 11 -10.02 5.98 -15.48
N VAL A 12 -9.88 4.64 -15.57
CA VAL A 12 -9.61 3.80 -14.39
C VAL A 12 -8.19 4.06 -13.88
N MET A 13 -7.22 4.15 -14.79
CA MET A 13 -5.83 4.47 -14.45
C MET A 13 -5.70 5.89 -13.87
N GLU A 14 -6.39 6.87 -14.47
CA GLU A 14 -6.40 8.26 -14.00
C GLU A 14 -7.03 8.36 -12.60
N LYS A 15 -8.11 7.61 -12.33
CA LYS A 15 -8.70 7.59 -10.99
C LYS A 15 -7.80 6.90 -9.97
N LEU A 16 -7.13 5.81 -10.33
CA LEU A 16 -6.14 5.15 -9.45
C LEU A 16 -4.98 6.08 -9.11
N LYS A 17 -4.47 6.83 -10.10
CA LYS A 17 -3.46 7.86 -9.86
C LYS A 17 -3.98 8.95 -8.91
N GLY A 18 -5.18 9.48 -9.17
CA GLY A 18 -5.79 10.49 -8.30
C GLY A 18 -5.98 10.00 -6.86
N ILE A 19 -6.35 8.73 -6.66
CA ILE A 19 -6.44 8.15 -5.31
C ILE A 19 -5.07 8.15 -4.62
N ALA A 20 -3.99 7.79 -5.32
CA ALA A 20 -2.64 7.79 -4.75
C ALA A 20 -2.16 9.20 -4.39
N ASP A 21 -2.49 10.18 -5.24
CA ASP A 21 -2.18 11.59 -4.98
C ASP A 21 -2.99 12.12 -3.77
N ASP A 22 -4.29 11.77 -3.67
CA ASP A 22 -5.21 12.19 -2.60
C ASP A 22 -4.78 11.70 -1.21
N ILE A 23 -4.21 10.49 -1.12
CA ILE A 23 -3.77 9.88 0.15
C ILE A 23 -2.32 10.23 0.51
N GLU A 24 -1.62 10.99 -0.34
CA GLU A 24 -0.22 11.38 -0.16
C GLU A 24 0.76 10.21 0.12
N ILE A 25 0.43 9.00 -0.31
CA ILE A 25 1.22 7.78 -0.07
C ILE A 25 2.70 7.87 -0.49
N PRO A 26 3.11 8.65 -1.52
CA PRO A 26 4.53 8.78 -1.85
C PRO A 26 5.37 9.48 -0.78
N LYS A 27 4.73 10.16 0.18
CA LYS A 27 5.39 10.87 1.28
C LYS A 27 5.52 10.04 2.56
N GLU A 28 4.93 8.84 2.60
CA GLU A 28 4.97 7.97 3.78
C GLU A 28 6.25 7.14 3.86
N ASP A 29 6.58 6.68 5.07
CA ASP A 29 7.76 5.87 5.38
C ASP A 29 7.36 4.64 6.21
N ASP A 30 7.73 3.44 5.76
CA ASP A 30 7.41 2.18 6.45
C ASP A 30 8.42 1.81 7.55
N ALA A 31 9.38 2.67 7.88
CA ALA A 31 10.40 2.43 8.90
C ALA A 31 9.85 1.99 10.27
N PHE A 32 8.64 2.43 10.64
CA PHE A 32 7.99 2.08 11.90
C PHE A 32 6.86 1.06 11.78
N TRP A 33 6.58 0.59 10.55
CA TRP A 33 5.55 -0.40 10.30
C TRP A 33 5.98 -1.78 10.84
N PRO A 34 5.02 -2.65 11.19
CA PRO A 34 5.34 -3.98 11.67
C PRO A 34 6.06 -4.78 10.56
N PRO A 35 7.27 -5.30 10.82
CA PRO A 35 8.08 -5.94 9.79
C PRO A 35 7.40 -7.20 9.26
N PRO A 36 7.69 -7.60 8.01
CA PRO A 36 7.12 -8.79 7.41
C PRO A 36 7.49 -10.04 8.23
N ASN A 37 6.51 -10.88 8.52
CA ASN A 37 6.72 -12.15 9.20
C ASN A 37 6.72 -13.32 8.20
N GLN A 38 7.18 -14.51 8.62
CA GLN A 38 7.31 -15.68 7.75
C GLN A 38 5.97 -16.27 7.26
N VAL A 39 4.85 -15.85 7.83
CA VAL A 39 3.54 -16.49 7.62
C VAL A 39 2.65 -15.63 6.71
N GLN A 40 2.64 -14.31 6.90
CA GLN A 40 1.73 -13.38 6.27
C GLN A 40 2.38 -11.99 6.08
N GLN A 41 2.56 -11.61 4.82
CA GLN A 41 3.11 -10.32 4.41
C GLN A 41 2.14 -9.60 3.48
N GLN A 42 2.06 -8.28 3.62
CA GLN A 42 1.46 -7.35 2.67
C GLN A 42 2.58 -6.55 1.99
N LYS A 43 2.46 -6.38 0.67
CA LYS A 43 3.39 -5.59 -0.14
C LYS A 43 2.59 -4.61 -0.99
N LEU A 44 3.05 -3.38 -1.06
CA LEU A 44 2.52 -2.35 -1.94
C LEU A 44 3.69 -1.75 -2.70
N GLU A 45 3.56 -1.67 -4.03
CA GLU A 45 4.56 -1.04 -4.89
C GLU A 45 3.83 -0.15 -5.88
N ILE A 46 4.26 1.11 -5.96
CA ILE A 46 3.64 2.13 -6.81
C ILE A 46 4.75 2.87 -7.55
N ILE A 47 4.57 3.01 -8.85
CA ILE A 47 5.43 3.81 -9.74
C ILE A 47 4.53 4.81 -10.46
N ILE A 48 4.70 6.10 -10.18
CA ILE A 48 3.89 7.17 -10.77
C ILE A 48 4.83 8.32 -11.15
N GLY A 49 4.94 8.61 -12.45
CA GLY A 49 5.90 9.61 -12.92
C GLY A 49 7.34 9.17 -12.60
N ASP A 50 8.07 10.01 -11.87
CA ASP A 50 9.45 9.75 -11.44
C ASP A 50 9.54 9.23 -9.99
N GLU A 51 8.40 9.04 -9.32
CA GLU A 51 8.33 8.54 -7.96
C GLU A 51 8.17 7.01 -7.94
N HIS A 52 8.94 6.36 -7.06
CA HIS A 52 8.86 4.92 -6.81
C HIS A 52 8.84 4.67 -5.31
N ILE A 53 7.77 4.04 -4.84
CA ILE A 53 7.61 3.58 -3.46
C ILE A 53 7.39 2.07 -3.42
N SER A 54 7.95 1.45 -2.39
CA SER A 54 7.81 0.02 -2.13
C SER A 54 7.75 -0.20 -0.64
N PHE A 55 6.64 -0.77 -0.17
CA PHE A 55 6.41 -1.06 1.23
C PHE A 55 6.25 -2.55 1.48
N ALA A 56 6.73 -2.99 2.64
CA ALA A 56 6.64 -4.38 3.05
C ALA A 56 6.32 -4.48 4.55
N LYS A 57 5.10 -4.93 4.89
CA LYS A 57 4.67 -5.12 6.28
C LYS A 57 4.05 -6.48 6.57
N SER A 58 3.96 -6.83 7.85
CA SER A 58 3.11 -7.95 8.30
C SER A 58 1.64 -7.66 7.97
N LYS A 59 0.84 -8.71 7.76
CA LYS A 59 -0.59 -8.55 7.54
C LYS A 59 -1.28 -7.85 8.72
N ILE A 60 -2.09 -6.85 8.40
CA ILE A 60 -2.98 -6.18 9.35
C ILE A 60 -4.28 -6.98 9.48
N GLY A 61 -4.64 -7.36 10.71
CA GLY A 61 -5.83 -8.16 10.99
C GLY A 61 -7.05 -7.33 11.42
N SER A 62 -6.84 -6.15 12.00
CA SER A 62 -7.90 -5.29 12.52
C SER A 62 -7.41 -3.85 12.72
N LEU A 63 -8.36 -2.92 12.87
CA LEU A 63 -8.05 -1.53 13.24
C LEU A 63 -7.38 -1.42 14.61
N ILE A 64 -7.64 -2.36 15.52
CA ILE A 64 -6.95 -2.43 16.82
C ILE A 64 -5.44 -2.61 16.63
N SER A 65 -5.05 -3.42 15.64
CA SER A 65 -3.62 -3.65 15.33
C SER A 65 -2.94 -2.40 14.78
N VAL A 66 -3.69 -1.55 14.07
CA VAL A 66 -3.22 -0.25 13.57
C VAL A 66 -3.02 0.72 14.73
N ASN A 67 -4.04 0.88 15.57
CA ASN A 67 -4.01 1.79 16.72
C ASN A 67 -2.93 1.45 17.76
N GLN A 68 -2.46 0.21 17.80
CA GLN A 68 -1.39 -0.25 18.69
C GLN A 68 0.00 -0.24 18.04
N SER A 69 0.08 0.14 16.76
CA SER A 69 1.35 0.23 16.04
C SER A 69 2.16 1.45 16.47
N LYS A 70 3.43 1.49 16.05
CA LYS A 70 4.30 2.64 16.33
C LYS A 70 3.95 3.88 15.50
N ASP A 71 3.18 3.71 14.45
CA ASP A 71 2.80 4.78 13.52
C ASP A 71 1.36 4.58 13.03
N PRO A 72 0.35 4.84 13.88
CA PRO A 72 -1.05 4.56 13.58
C PRO A 72 -1.66 5.49 12.52
N GLU A 73 -1.05 6.65 12.25
CA GLU A 73 -1.57 7.63 11.28
C GLU A 73 -1.14 7.26 9.85
N SER A 74 0.06 6.70 9.67
CA SER A 74 0.55 6.21 8.36
C SER A 74 0.17 4.76 8.06
N LEU A 75 -0.05 3.89 9.07
CA LEU A 75 -0.24 2.45 8.87
C LEU A 75 -1.65 2.04 8.40
#